data_AF-A0AA38XPZ7-F1
#
_entry.id   AF-A0AA38XPZ7-F1
#
_cell.length_a   1.000
_cell.length_b   1.000
_cell.length_c   1.000
_cell.angle_alpha   90.00
_cell.angle_beta   90.00
_cell.angle_gamma   90.00
#
_symmetry.space_group_name_H-M   'P 1'
#
loop_
_entity.id
_entity.type
_entity.pdbx_description
1 polymer ?
#
loop_
_entity_poly.entity_id
_entity_poly.type
_entity_poly.pdbx_seq_one_letter_code
_entity_poly.pdbx_strand_id
1 'polypeptide(L)'
;MRSVDDPLHHPAQARMVGLLQALAVDEGYTLTPLPGVRLLRSNRPLARTPVLYDPGIVIVCQGVKRGYLGGQVYQYDAQHYLAVSVPVPFTMETEATAEAPLLAIYLHLDLQMAADLLIELGERAASAEAPAQSMMSSPMQGAMQATVLRLLEALADPLEAGVLGPSLVRELYFRVLTGAQGGAMREALAMRGRFGRIGKVLRHIHAAYSTALDVEALAAQAEMSVATFHDHFRRITGTSPMQYVKSTRLHQARLLMLRQDMTAEAASLAVGYASPSQFNREFKRLFGLPPAAEVARMRRSFALPPAPADAQFKSMKDSLSPKAHEILAQARSLLEAGGYNGFSYADVSARVNISKASIHHHFPSKADLVRTVVELYRAEAREGLALLDRQLGDPLQELNAYVDYWSTCIAGGTASFCICAMLAAEMPMIPLEVADEVRGHFEDLTSWLTVTLEKGVARGQLRLQGTPADEAKAFMASVHGAMLAARGFGDAATFAALARLSIARVSAAA
;
A
#
# COMPACT_ATOMS: atom_id res chain seq x y z
N MET A 1 14.56 48.13 -27.22
CA MET A 1 14.88 46.71 -27.44
C MET A 1 15.19 46.11 -26.08
N ARG A 2 14.15 45.69 -25.34
CA ARG A 2 14.30 45.01 -24.05
C ARG A 2 14.38 43.52 -24.33
N SER A 3 15.38 42.88 -23.72
CA SER A 3 15.71 41.46 -23.79
C SER A 3 14.46 40.57 -23.69
N VAL A 4 14.35 39.58 -24.58
CA VAL A 4 13.26 38.59 -24.66
C VAL A 4 13.46 37.43 -23.67
N ASP A 5 14.53 37.45 -22.87
CA ASP A 5 14.86 36.41 -21.89
C ASP A 5 14.62 36.88 -20.45
N ASP A 6 13.36 37.07 -20.05
CA ASP A 6 12.95 37.08 -18.64
C ASP A 6 12.39 35.68 -18.28
N PRO A 7 13.07 34.87 -17.45
CA PRO A 7 12.66 33.50 -17.12
C PRO A 7 11.34 33.37 -16.36
N LEU A 8 10.67 34.48 -16.01
CA LEU A 8 9.49 34.50 -15.14
C LEU A 8 8.12 34.45 -15.85
N HIS A 9 8.05 34.39 -17.19
CA HIS A 9 6.74 34.44 -17.89
C HIS A 9 6.60 33.47 -19.08
N HIS A 10 6.77 32.16 -18.85
CA HIS A 10 6.27 31.18 -19.82
C HIS A 10 4.74 31.04 -19.65
N PRO A 11 3.91 31.31 -20.68
CA PRO A 11 2.43 31.28 -20.55
C PRO A 11 1.89 29.95 -20.03
N ALA A 12 2.58 28.84 -20.33
CA ALA A 12 2.28 27.53 -19.77
C ALA A 12 2.44 27.48 -18.24
N GLN A 13 3.47 28.12 -17.68
CA GLN A 13 3.72 28.14 -16.24
C GLN A 13 2.60 28.86 -15.50
N ALA A 14 2.23 30.06 -15.97
CA ALA A 14 1.13 30.83 -15.39
C ALA A 14 -0.19 30.05 -15.45
N ARG A 15 -0.42 29.32 -16.54
CA ARG A 15 -1.59 28.45 -16.67
C ARG A 15 -1.58 27.28 -15.70
N MET A 16 -0.45 26.59 -15.54
CA MET A 16 -0.28 25.50 -14.55
C MET A 16 -0.53 26.01 -13.13
N VAL A 17 -0.01 27.19 -12.78
CA VAL A 17 -0.25 27.84 -11.49
C VAL A 17 -1.73 28.12 -11.28
N GLY A 18 -2.41 28.72 -12.25
CA GLY A 18 -3.84 29.02 -12.15
C GLY A 18 -4.71 27.76 -11.96
N LEU A 19 -4.40 26.69 -12.71
CA LEU A 19 -5.09 25.40 -12.56
C LEU A 19 -4.84 24.79 -11.18
N LEU A 20 -3.59 24.78 -10.70
CA LEU A 20 -3.26 24.25 -9.38
C LEU A 20 -3.89 25.06 -8.24
N GLN A 21 -4.01 26.38 -8.38
CA GLN A 21 -4.71 27.21 -7.38
C GLN A 21 -6.22 26.89 -7.34
N ALA A 22 -6.83 26.60 -8.48
CA ALA A 22 -8.23 26.20 -8.57
C ALA A 22 -8.47 24.78 -8.05
N LEU A 23 -7.55 23.85 -8.33
CA LEU A 23 -7.67 22.44 -7.94
C LEU A 23 -7.25 22.20 -6.49
N ALA A 24 -6.21 22.89 -5.99
CA ALA A 24 -5.68 22.77 -4.63
C ALA A 24 -6.05 24.01 -3.80
N VAL A 25 -7.32 24.08 -3.41
CA VAL A 25 -7.89 25.22 -2.69
C VAL A 25 -7.26 25.39 -1.30
N ASP A 26 -7.14 24.30 -0.55
CA ASP A 26 -6.63 24.30 0.83
C ASP A 26 -5.12 24.02 0.92
N GLU A 27 -4.49 24.49 2.00
CA GLU A 27 -3.11 24.11 2.33
C GLU A 27 -3.03 22.60 2.64
N GLY A 28 -2.03 21.93 2.07
CA GLY A 28 -1.80 20.49 2.22
C GLY A 28 -2.04 19.70 0.95
N TYR A 29 -2.46 18.44 1.12
CA TYR A 29 -2.65 17.53 0.00
C TYR A 29 -4.09 17.56 -0.47
N THR A 30 -4.28 17.67 -1.78
CA THR A 30 -5.57 17.49 -2.42
C THR A 30 -5.54 16.19 -3.22
N LEU A 31 -6.52 15.31 -2.99
CA LEU A 31 -6.70 14.13 -3.84
C LEU A 31 -7.25 14.55 -5.20
N THR A 32 -6.95 13.72 -6.19
CA THR A 32 -7.52 13.86 -7.52
C THR A 32 -8.35 12.60 -7.83
N PRO A 33 -9.17 12.62 -8.89
CA PRO A 33 -9.84 11.40 -9.38
C PRO A 33 -8.86 10.28 -9.81
N LEU A 34 -7.57 10.57 -9.94
CA LEU A 34 -6.52 9.60 -10.23
C LEU A 34 -5.86 9.15 -8.91
N PRO A 35 -6.00 7.88 -8.48
CA PRO A 35 -5.52 7.42 -7.17
C PRO A 35 -4.01 7.62 -6.93
N GLY A 36 -3.22 7.60 -8.00
CA GLY A 36 -1.77 7.82 -7.95
C GLY A 36 -1.33 9.28 -7.98
N VAL A 37 -2.25 10.25 -8.16
CA VAL A 37 -1.93 11.66 -8.34
C VAL A 37 -2.51 12.50 -7.22
N ARG A 38 -1.66 13.29 -6.58
CA ARG A 38 -2.02 14.22 -5.50
C ARG A 38 -1.47 15.59 -5.81
N LEU A 39 -2.21 16.63 -5.45
CA LEU A 39 -1.74 18.00 -5.50
C LEU A 39 -1.27 18.42 -4.12
N LEU A 40 -0.33 19.34 -4.06
CA LEU A 40 0.24 19.86 -2.82
C LEU A 40 0.30 21.38 -2.87
N ARG A 41 -0.26 22.02 -1.84
CA ARG A 41 -0.16 23.46 -1.61
C ARG A 41 0.51 23.76 -0.27
N SER A 42 1.43 24.72 -0.23
CA SER A 42 2.00 25.28 1.00
C SER A 42 2.01 26.80 0.88
N ASN A 43 1.37 27.51 1.80
CA ASN A 43 1.28 28.97 1.80
C ASN A 43 2.38 29.62 2.67
N ARG A 44 3.30 28.80 3.18
CA ARG A 44 4.37 29.21 4.10
C ARG A 44 5.62 28.34 3.91
N PRO A 45 6.79 28.82 4.36
CA PRO A 45 7.99 28.01 4.31
C PRO A 45 7.90 26.84 5.29
N LEU A 46 8.51 25.72 4.92
CA LEU A 46 8.72 24.58 5.79
C LEU A 46 10.23 24.41 6.00
N ALA A 47 10.70 24.62 7.22
CA ALA A 47 12.11 24.49 7.55
C ALA A 47 12.47 23.03 7.91
N ARG A 48 13.45 22.45 7.21
CA ARG A 48 14.12 21.16 7.50
C ARG A 48 13.18 20.08 8.07
N THR A 49 12.08 19.83 7.37
CA THR A 49 11.07 18.83 7.76
C THR A 49 11.53 17.43 7.35
N PRO A 50 11.61 16.46 8.28
CA PRO A 50 11.85 15.06 7.93
C PRO A 50 10.67 14.49 7.15
N VAL A 51 10.99 13.80 6.06
CA VAL A 51 10.04 13.13 5.18
C VAL A 51 10.57 11.76 4.80
N LEU A 52 9.64 10.83 4.63
CA LEU A 52 9.88 9.53 4.02
C LEU A 52 8.99 9.51 2.79
N TYR A 53 9.59 9.66 1.61
CA TYR A 53 8.84 9.56 0.37
C TYR A 53 8.73 8.10 -0.04
N ASP A 54 7.52 7.71 -0.43
CA ASP A 54 7.36 6.54 -1.27
C ASP A 54 7.99 6.82 -2.64
N PRO A 55 8.33 5.78 -3.41
CA PRO A 55 8.76 5.95 -4.79
C PRO A 55 7.71 6.76 -5.58
N GLY A 56 8.18 7.74 -6.33
CA GLY A 56 7.31 8.73 -6.97
C GLY A 56 8.05 9.84 -7.68
N ILE A 57 7.28 10.69 -8.36
CA ILE A 57 7.74 11.87 -9.07
C ILE A 57 7.05 13.08 -8.45
N VAL A 58 7.83 14.10 -8.06
CA VAL A 58 7.34 15.37 -7.52
C VAL A 58 7.66 16.47 -8.50
N ILE A 59 6.63 17.14 -9.00
CA ILE A 59 6.72 18.20 -9.99
C ILE A 59 6.32 19.50 -9.30
N VAL A 60 7.23 20.46 -9.22
CA VAL A 60 6.93 21.77 -8.65
C VAL A 60 6.54 22.72 -9.77
N CYS A 61 5.40 23.39 -9.62
CA CYS A 61 4.90 24.39 -10.56
C CYS A 61 4.96 25.81 -9.99
N GLN A 62 5.17 25.96 -8.68
CA GLN A 62 5.45 27.25 -8.06
C GLN A 62 6.21 27.05 -6.76
N GLY A 63 7.10 27.99 -6.42
CA GLY A 63 7.95 27.91 -5.24
C GLY A 63 9.17 27.02 -5.46
N VAL A 64 9.89 26.75 -4.36
CA VAL A 64 11.13 25.96 -4.38
C VAL A 64 11.08 24.91 -3.28
N LYS A 65 11.51 23.69 -3.60
CA LYS A 65 11.83 22.66 -2.61
C LYS A 65 13.31 22.29 -2.70
N ARG A 66 13.91 21.99 -1.55
CA ARG A 66 15.23 21.36 -1.49
C ARG A 66 15.19 20.13 -0.59
N GLY A 67 15.64 18.99 -1.11
CA GLY A 67 15.82 17.76 -0.36
C GLY A 67 17.29 17.55 0.03
N TYR A 68 17.55 17.09 1.25
CA TYR A 68 18.88 16.80 1.77
C TYR A 68 19.00 15.31 2.08
N LEU A 69 19.80 14.60 1.27
CA LEU A 69 20.02 13.16 1.39
C LEU A 69 21.51 12.87 1.22
N GLY A 70 22.11 12.12 2.14
CA GLY A 70 23.51 11.68 2.02
C GLY A 70 24.54 12.79 1.89
N GLY A 71 24.26 14.00 2.43
CA GLY A 71 25.12 15.18 2.29
C GLY A 71 24.96 15.93 0.97
N GLN A 72 24.09 15.48 0.07
CA GLN A 72 23.76 16.15 -1.18
C GLN A 72 22.48 16.97 -1.06
N VAL A 73 22.37 18.03 -1.86
CA VAL A 73 21.21 18.90 -1.96
C VAL A 73 20.54 18.70 -3.31
N TYR A 74 19.24 18.41 -3.29
CA TYR A 74 18.41 18.19 -4.45
C TYR A 74 17.39 19.33 -4.53
N GLN A 75 17.69 20.38 -5.29
CA GLN A 75 16.74 21.46 -5.54
C GLN A 75 15.77 21.06 -6.65
N TYR A 76 14.49 21.33 -6.45
CA TYR A 76 13.47 21.21 -7.47
C TYR A 76 12.41 22.32 -7.30
N ASP A 77 12.23 23.09 -8.35
CA ASP A 77 11.40 24.29 -8.44
C ASP A 77 10.56 24.23 -9.73
N ALA A 78 9.96 25.35 -10.14
CA ALA A 78 9.18 25.45 -11.38
C ALA A 78 9.90 24.97 -12.66
N GLN A 79 11.23 24.82 -12.63
CA GLN A 79 12.03 24.34 -13.76
C GLN A 79 12.53 22.91 -13.60
N HIS A 80 12.17 22.23 -12.52
CA HIS A 80 12.69 20.91 -12.18
C HIS A 80 11.61 19.99 -11.61
N TYR A 81 11.81 18.68 -11.77
CA TYR A 81 11.08 17.66 -11.04
C TYR A 81 12.05 16.78 -10.26
N LEU A 82 11.57 16.25 -9.14
CA LEU A 82 12.26 15.25 -8.34
C LEU A 82 11.70 13.87 -8.65
N ALA A 83 12.57 12.88 -8.83
CA ALA A 83 12.17 11.49 -8.93
C ALA A 83 12.83 10.66 -7.82
N VAL A 84 12.04 9.79 -7.19
CA VAL A 84 12.45 8.91 -6.09
C VAL A 84 12.15 7.47 -6.50
N SER A 85 13.19 6.62 -6.56
CA SER A 85 13.08 5.25 -7.10
C SER A 85 12.90 4.18 -6.02
N VAL A 86 13.32 4.47 -4.78
CA VAL A 86 13.16 3.62 -3.61
C VAL A 86 12.79 4.50 -2.41
N PRO A 87 12.09 3.96 -1.39
CA PRO A 87 11.74 4.78 -0.24
C PRO A 87 13.01 5.23 0.49
N VAL A 88 13.13 6.54 0.74
CA VAL A 88 14.29 7.14 1.41
C VAL A 88 13.87 8.17 2.44
N PRO A 89 14.39 8.12 3.68
CA PRO A 89 14.23 9.18 4.65
C PRO A 89 15.19 10.31 4.31
N PHE A 90 14.66 11.52 4.15
CA PHE A 90 15.46 12.71 3.93
C PHE A 90 14.83 13.90 4.64
N THR A 91 15.56 15.01 4.72
CA THR A 91 14.98 16.27 5.21
C THR A 91 14.71 17.17 4.04
N MET A 92 13.59 17.89 4.07
CA MET A 92 13.24 18.82 3.02
C MET A 92 12.99 20.21 3.57
N GLU A 93 13.25 21.22 2.76
CA GLU A 93 12.79 22.57 2.97
C GLU A 93 11.91 23.04 1.82
N THR A 94 11.08 24.04 2.10
CA THR A 94 10.19 24.67 1.13
C THR A 94 10.25 26.17 1.30
N GLU A 95 10.39 26.87 0.19
CA GLU A 95 10.21 28.33 0.09
C GLU A 95 8.83 28.60 -0.52
N ALA A 96 7.98 29.32 0.22
CA ALA A 96 6.63 29.70 -0.19
C ALA A 96 6.12 30.86 0.67
N THR A 97 5.21 31.67 0.13
CA THR A 97 4.43 32.67 0.88
C THR A 97 2.94 32.53 0.55
N ALA A 98 2.07 33.32 1.19
CA ALA A 98 0.65 33.29 0.88
C ALA A 98 0.35 33.85 -0.52
N GLU A 99 1.13 34.85 -0.95
CA GLU A 99 1.04 35.50 -2.26
C GLU A 99 1.67 34.65 -3.37
N ALA A 100 2.73 33.91 -3.03
CA ALA A 100 3.41 32.99 -3.93
C ALA A 100 3.51 31.60 -3.27
N PRO A 101 2.39 30.85 -3.22
CA PRO A 101 2.37 29.54 -2.58
C PRO A 101 3.23 28.56 -3.35
N LEU A 102 3.79 27.58 -2.63
CA LEU A 102 4.33 26.41 -3.29
C LEU A 102 3.18 25.55 -3.79
N LEU A 103 3.20 25.25 -5.09
CA LEU A 103 2.24 24.38 -5.76
C LEU A 103 3.00 23.24 -6.43
N ALA A 104 2.60 22.01 -6.13
CA ALA A 104 3.27 20.83 -6.65
C ALA A 104 2.29 19.69 -6.93
N ILE A 105 2.74 18.75 -7.76
CA ILE A 105 2.07 17.49 -8.08
C ILE A 105 2.96 16.37 -7.55
N TYR A 106 2.36 15.41 -6.85
CA TYR A 106 2.98 14.15 -6.50
C TYR A 106 2.34 13.04 -7.33
N LEU A 107 3.17 12.28 -8.04
CA LEU A 107 2.81 11.07 -8.76
C LEU A 107 3.41 9.88 -8.02
N HIS A 108 2.60 8.95 -7.54
CA HIS A 108 3.09 7.69 -7.00
C HIS A 108 3.68 6.83 -8.11
N LEU A 109 4.85 6.21 -7.87
CA LEU A 109 5.49 5.34 -8.85
C LEU A 109 4.86 3.95 -8.87
N ASP A 110 3.86 3.78 -9.73
CA ASP A 110 3.40 2.48 -10.21
C ASP A 110 4.54 1.70 -10.90
N LEU A 111 5.09 0.72 -10.17
CA LEU A 111 6.19 -0.12 -10.65
C LEU A 111 5.80 -0.99 -11.85
N GLN A 112 4.53 -1.34 -11.99
CA GLN A 112 4.07 -2.17 -13.09
C GLN A 112 4.01 -1.34 -14.38
N MET A 113 3.39 -0.16 -14.34
CA MET A 113 3.38 0.76 -15.48
C MET A 113 4.80 1.13 -15.92
N ALA A 114 5.69 1.33 -14.94
CA ALA A 114 7.10 1.59 -15.21
C ALA A 114 7.78 0.38 -15.88
N ALA A 115 7.52 -0.85 -15.42
CA ALA A 115 8.06 -2.07 -16.03
C ALA A 115 7.56 -2.28 -17.47
N ASP A 116 6.26 -2.07 -17.72
CA ASP A 116 5.67 -2.18 -19.07
C ASP A 116 6.33 -1.17 -20.03
N LEU A 117 6.52 0.07 -19.58
CA LEU A 117 7.22 1.09 -20.36
C LEU A 117 8.69 0.73 -20.60
N LEU A 118 9.39 0.16 -19.62
CA LEU A 118 10.78 -0.28 -19.80
C LEU A 118 10.89 -1.38 -20.87
N ILE A 119 9.95 -2.31 -20.90
CA ILE A 119 9.90 -3.38 -21.93
C ILE A 119 9.65 -2.77 -23.31
N GLU A 120 8.69 -1.84 -23.44
CA GLU A 120 8.37 -1.18 -24.71
C GLU A 120 9.50 -0.30 -25.23
N LEU A 121 10.20 0.40 -24.32
CA LEU A 121 11.38 1.19 -24.66
C LEU A 121 12.53 0.27 -25.14
N GLY A 122 12.66 -0.91 -24.56
CA GLY A 122 13.69 -1.90 -24.91
C GLY A 122 15.09 -1.28 -24.97
N GLU A 123 15.88 -1.71 -25.96
CA GLU A 123 17.21 -1.13 -26.23
C GLU A 123 17.14 0.23 -26.95
N ARG A 124 15.96 0.63 -27.45
CA ARG A 124 15.79 1.88 -28.22
C ARG A 124 16.03 3.13 -27.38
N ALA A 125 15.90 3.00 -26.06
CA ALA A 125 16.16 4.05 -25.09
C ALA A 125 17.55 3.95 -24.46
N ALA A 126 18.49 3.19 -25.02
CA ALA A 126 19.86 3.11 -24.51
C ALA A 126 20.47 4.52 -24.41
N SER A 127 20.60 5.02 -23.18
CA SER A 127 21.39 6.21 -22.87
C SER A 127 22.73 5.77 -22.30
N ALA A 128 23.68 6.69 -22.21
CA ALA A 128 24.94 6.49 -21.49
C ALA A 128 24.72 5.80 -20.14
N GLU A 129 25.63 4.89 -19.78
CA GLU A 129 25.62 4.17 -18.50
C GLU A 129 25.55 5.18 -17.35
N ALA A 130 24.41 5.22 -16.66
CA ALA A 130 24.21 6.06 -15.49
C ALA A 130 23.94 5.15 -14.29
N PRO A 131 24.62 5.35 -13.15
CA PRO A 131 24.40 4.52 -11.97
C PRO A 131 22.99 4.73 -11.41
N ALA A 132 22.39 3.66 -10.91
CA ALA A 132 21.13 3.73 -10.16
C ALA A 132 21.23 4.70 -8.98
N GLN A 133 20.25 5.57 -8.86
CA GLN A 133 20.14 6.55 -7.79
C GLN A 133 18.78 6.45 -7.11
N SER A 134 18.76 6.67 -5.79
CA SER A 134 17.53 6.65 -5.01
C SER A 134 16.70 7.91 -5.19
N MET A 135 17.36 9.06 -5.41
CA MET A 135 16.73 10.36 -5.60
C MET A 135 17.46 11.14 -6.69
N MET A 136 16.71 11.83 -7.54
CA MET A 136 17.23 12.57 -8.69
C MET A 136 16.43 13.85 -8.88
N SER A 137 17.10 15.00 -9.04
CA SER A 137 16.46 16.22 -9.55
C SER A 137 16.81 16.37 -11.03
N SER A 138 15.82 16.73 -11.85
CA SER A 138 15.96 16.79 -13.31
C SER A 138 15.26 18.02 -13.87
N PRO A 139 15.84 18.69 -14.88
CA PRO A 139 15.19 19.80 -15.57
C PRO A 139 13.87 19.35 -16.22
N MET A 140 12.83 20.16 -16.06
CA MET A 140 11.53 19.98 -16.68
C MET A 140 11.57 20.57 -18.09
N GLN A 141 11.99 19.76 -19.08
CA GLN A 141 12.05 20.15 -20.49
C GLN A 141 10.66 20.40 -21.09
N GLY A 142 10.57 21.12 -22.22
CA GLY A 142 9.29 21.59 -22.78
C GLY A 142 8.23 20.50 -23.00
N ALA A 143 8.61 19.29 -23.43
CA ALA A 143 7.67 18.18 -23.57
C ALA A 143 7.08 17.72 -22.22
N MET A 144 7.91 17.69 -21.16
CA MET A 144 7.45 17.39 -19.79
C MET A 144 6.49 18.48 -19.29
N GLN A 145 6.83 19.76 -19.50
CA GLN A 145 5.97 20.89 -19.12
C GLN A 145 4.60 20.82 -19.82
N ALA A 146 4.59 20.51 -21.11
CA ALA A 146 3.35 20.36 -21.89
C ALA A 146 2.49 19.20 -21.38
N THR A 147 3.08 18.04 -21.08
CA THR A 147 2.34 16.90 -20.52
C THR A 147 1.78 17.22 -19.13
N VAL A 148 2.53 17.94 -18.28
CA VAL A 148 2.04 18.39 -16.96
C VAL A 148 0.87 19.35 -17.09
N LEU A 149 0.96 20.33 -17.98
CA LEU A 149 -0.14 21.24 -18.26
C LEU A 149 -1.40 20.49 -18.71
N ARG A 150 -1.27 19.56 -19.67
CA ARG A 150 -2.39 18.74 -20.14
C ARG A 150 -2.99 17.86 -19.04
N LEU A 151 -2.17 17.33 -18.13
CA LEU A 151 -2.66 16.59 -16.96
C LEU A 151 -3.50 17.50 -16.06
N LEU A 152 -3.04 18.72 -15.78
CA LEU A 152 -3.78 19.67 -14.95
C LEU A 152 -5.08 20.14 -15.60
N GLU A 153 -5.10 20.31 -16.92
CA GLU A 153 -6.31 20.61 -17.68
C GLU A 153 -7.32 19.47 -17.59
N ALA A 154 -6.87 18.22 -17.81
CA ALA A 154 -7.72 17.05 -17.68
C ALA A 154 -8.25 16.88 -16.25
N LEU A 155 -7.44 17.17 -15.23
CA LEU A 155 -7.87 17.11 -13.82
C LEU A 155 -8.94 18.15 -13.45
N ALA A 156 -9.08 19.22 -14.23
CA ALA A 156 -10.13 20.22 -14.04
C ALA A 156 -11.50 19.79 -14.57
N ASP A 157 -11.58 18.70 -15.34
CA ASP A 157 -12.81 18.13 -15.87
C ASP A 157 -12.94 16.65 -15.44
N PRO A 158 -14.02 16.23 -14.74
CA PRO A 158 -14.15 14.86 -14.25
C PRO A 158 -14.16 13.78 -15.35
N LEU A 159 -14.69 14.08 -16.54
CA LEU A 159 -14.74 13.14 -17.66
C LEU A 159 -13.34 12.99 -18.26
N GLU A 160 -12.63 14.09 -18.50
CA GLU A 160 -11.24 14.04 -18.99
C GLU A 160 -10.30 13.40 -17.97
N ALA A 161 -10.45 13.71 -16.68
CA ALA A 161 -9.68 13.09 -15.61
C ALA A 161 -9.83 11.55 -15.64
N GLY A 162 -11.06 11.05 -15.78
CA GLY A 162 -11.34 9.62 -15.83
C GLY A 162 -10.85 8.92 -17.10
N VAL A 163 -11.01 9.56 -18.27
CA VAL A 163 -10.73 8.95 -19.57
C VAL A 163 -9.28 9.19 -20.03
N LEU A 164 -8.79 10.42 -19.94
CA LEU A 164 -7.47 10.84 -20.46
C LEU A 164 -6.38 10.79 -19.39
N GLY A 165 -6.74 11.00 -18.13
CA GLY A 165 -5.80 11.07 -17.01
C GLY A 165 -4.81 9.90 -16.93
N PRO A 166 -5.24 8.62 -16.99
CA PRO A 166 -4.31 7.48 -16.94
C PRO A 166 -3.28 7.48 -18.07
N SER A 167 -3.68 7.86 -19.29
CA SER A 167 -2.76 7.97 -20.43
C SER A 167 -1.77 9.12 -20.28
N LEU A 168 -2.20 10.24 -19.69
CA LEU A 168 -1.32 11.38 -19.41
C LEU A 168 -0.29 11.06 -18.31
N VAL A 169 -0.68 10.31 -17.28
CA VAL A 169 0.26 9.79 -16.26
C VAL A 169 1.28 8.85 -16.91
N ARG A 170 0.84 7.94 -17.78
CA ARG A 170 1.74 7.07 -18.55
C ARG A 170 2.71 7.88 -19.42
N GLU A 171 2.23 8.94 -20.07
CA GLU A 171 3.11 9.84 -20.84
C GLU A 171 4.17 10.50 -19.93
N LEU A 172 3.80 10.99 -18.74
CA LEU A 172 4.77 11.56 -17.79
C LEU A 172 5.86 10.56 -17.40
N TYR A 173 5.51 9.29 -17.20
CA TYR A 173 6.49 8.24 -16.95
C TYR A 173 7.45 8.08 -18.12
N PHE A 174 6.90 8.02 -19.34
CA PHE A 174 7.72 7.98 -20.55
C PHE A 174 8.67 9.18 -20.62
N ARG A 175 8.21 10.41 -20.31
CA ARG A 175 9.06 11.61 -20.28
C ARG A 175 10.18 11.49 -19.23
N VAL A 176 9.88 10.99 -18.03
CA VAL A 176 10.90 10.79 -16.99
C VAL A 176 11.91 9.72 -17.38
N LEU A 177 11.44 8.60 -17.94
CA LEU A 177 12.30 7.49 -18.37
C LEU A 177 13.13 7.81 -19.60
N THR A 178 12.78 8.82 -20.39
CA THR A 178 13.54 9.24 -21.59
C THR A 178 14.25 10.59 -21.44
N GLY A 179 14.03 11.30 -20.33
CA GLY A 179 14.61 12.60 -20.05
C GLY A 179 16.06 12.56 -19.57
N ALA A 180 16.56 13.71 -19.07
CA ALA A 180 17.96 13.94 -18.72
C ALA A 180 18.57 12.86 -17.80
N GLN A 181 17.84 12.45 -16.76
CA GLN A 181 18.27 11.40 -15.83
C GLN A 181 17.55 10.07 -16.07
N GLY A 182 16.96 9.86 -17.25
CA GLY A 182 16.21 8.66 -17.60
C GLY A 182 17.04 7.39 -17.41
N GLY A 183 18.33 7.39 -17.78
CA GLY A 183 19.23 6.25 -17.59
C GLY A 183 19.33 5.78 -16.13
N ALA A 184 19.52 6.71 -15.20
CA ALA A 184 19.61 6.39 -13.77
C ALA A 184 18.27 5.84 -13.23
N MET A 185 17.14 6.38 -13.69
CA MET A 185 15.81 5.87 -13.32
C MET A 185 15.58 4.46 -13.89
N ARG A 186 15.90 4.22 -15.17
CA ARG A 186 15.75 2.91 -15.80
C ARG A 186 16.62 1.86 -15.10
N GLU A 187 17.86 2.19 -14.74
CA GLU A 187 18.75 1.28 -14.00
C GLU A 187 18.24 1.00 -12.58
N ALA A 188 17.73 2.01 -11.87
CA ALA A 188 17.12 1.83 -10.56
C ALA A 188 15.87 0.92 -10.61
N LEU A 189 15.03 1.11 -11.63
CA LEU A 189 13.81 0.33 -11.84
C LEU A 189 14.06 -1.08 -12.39
N ALA A 190 15.16 -1.31 -13.11
CA ALA A 190 15.55 -2.65 -13.55
C ALA A 190 15.79 -3.60 -12.36
N MET A 191 16.00 -3.06 -11.15
CA MET A 191 16.15 -3.82 -9.90
C MET A 191 17.24 -4.89 -9.99
N ARG A 192 18.34 -4.57 -10.69
CA ARG A 192 19.50 -5.45 -10.88
C ARG A 192 20.61 -5.17 -9.87
N GLY A 193 21.52 -6.13 -9.76
CA GLY A 193 22.73 -6.02 -8.94
C GLY A 193 22.45 -5.64 -7.49
N ARG A 194 23.40 -4.92 -6.89
CA ARG A 194 23.35 -4.56 -5.46
C ARG A 194 22.23 -3.57 -5.13
N PHE A 195 21.89 -2.67 -6.06
CA PHE A 195 20.80 -1.71 -5.86
C PHE A 195 19.45 -2.44 -5.73
N GLY A 196 19.16 -3.38 -6.64
CA GLY A 196 17.95 -4.19 -6.58
C GLY A 196 17.85 -5.06 -5.32
N ARG A 197 18.96 -5.64 -4.85
CA ARG A 197 18.98 -6.41 -3.59
C ARG A 197 18.63 -5.54 -2.38
N ILE A 198 19.20 -4.33 -2.28
CA ILE A 198 18.81 -3.39 -1.22
C ILE A 198 17.36 -2.94 -1.40
N GLY A 199 16.90 -2.68 -2.62
CA GLY A 199 15.49 -2.35 -2.90
C GLY A 199 14.51 -3.43 -2.41
N LYS A 200 14.84 -4.72 -2.55
CA LYS A 200 14.07 -5.84 -1.98
C LYS A 200 14.01 -5.77 -0.45
N VAL A 201 15.16 -5.52 0.19
CA VAL A 201 15.23 -5.38 1.65
C VAL A 201 14.41 -4.18 2.14
N LEU A 202 14.45 -3.04 1.43
CA LEU A 202 13.62 -1.89 1.79
C LEU A 202 12.13 -2.23 1.72
N ARG A 203 11.67 -2.97 0.70
CA ARG A 203 10.29 -3.45 0.63
C ARG A 203 9.94 -4.35 1.81
N HIS A 204 10.83 -5.27 2.18
CA HIS A 204 10.61 -6.13 3.35
C HIS A 204 10.52 -5.33 4.64
N ILE A 205 11.42 -4.36 4.87
CA ILE A 205 11.35 -3.47 6.03
C ILE A 205 10.01 -2.73 6.08
N HIS A 206 9.53 -2.22 4.94
CA HIS A 206 8.25 -1.52 4.86
C HIS A 206 7.03 -2.44 5.05
N ALA A 207 7.13 -3.72 4.71
CA ALA A 207 6.09 -4.71 4.99
C ALA A 207 6.09 -5.18 6.46
N ALA A 208 7.26 -5.22 7.10
CA ALA A 208 7.47 -5.85 8.39
C ALA A 208 7.99 -4.88 9.48
N TYR A 209 7.86 -3.56 9.30
CA TYR A 209 8.45 -2.59 10.24
C TYR A 209 7.91 -2.74 11.66
N SER A 210 6.68 -3.23 11.83
CA SER A 210 6.05 -3.41 13.14
C SER A 210 6.60 -4.61 13.91
N THR A 211 7.31 -5.53 13.26
CA THR A 211 7.86 -6.74 13.89
C THR A 211 9.34 -6.58 14.24
N ALA A 212 9.93 -7.55 14.93
CA ALA A 212 11.36 -7.56 15.21
C ALA A 212 12.16 -7.76 13.92
N LEU A 213 12.99 -6.79 13.56
CA LEU A 213 13.89 -6.84 12.40
C LEU A 213 15.33 -6.88 12.89
N ASP A 214 16.09 -7.82 12.34
CA ASP A 214 17.47 -8.09 12.71
C ASP A 214 18.43 -7.78 11.55
N VAL A 215 19.57 -7.15 11.82
CA VAL A 215 20.46 -6.65 10.76
C VAL A 215 21.16 -7.79 10.02
N GLU A 216 21.47 -8.88 10.72
CA GLU A 216 22.03 -10.11 10.17
C GLU A 216 21.04 -10.78 9.20
N ALA A 217 19.77 -10.89 9.58
CA ALA A 217 18.72 -11.41 8.72
C ALA A 217 18.52 -10.56 7.46
N LEU A 218 18.50 -9.23 7.61
CA LEU A 218 18.39 -8.30 6.46
C LEU A 218 19.60 -8.39 5.52
N ALA A 219 20.81 -8.55 6.07
CA ALA A 219 22.03 -8.74 5.29
C ALA A 219 22.02 -10.08 4.53
N ALA A 220 21.57 -11.16 5.20
CA ALA A 220 21.41 -12.48 4.59
C ALA A 220 20.38 -12.45 3.44
N GLN A 221 19.26 -11.75 3.62
CA GLN A 221 18.26 -11.56 2.56
C GLN A 221 18.81 -10.78 1.35
N ALA A 222 19.76 -9.87 1.58
CA ALA A 222 20.49 -9.19 0.51
C ALA A 222 21.62 -10.02 -0.11
N GLU A 223 21.84 -11.26 0.37
CA GLU A 223 22.98 -12.12 -0.01
C GLU A 223 24.32 -11.38 0.18
N MET A 224 24.49 -10.69 1.31
CA MET A 224 25.66 -9.87 1.64
C MET A 224 26.18 -10.18 3.05
N SER A 225 27.49 -9.97 3.25
CA SER A 225 28.02 -9.83 4.61
C SER A 225 27.41 -8.60 5.29
N VAL A 226 27.32 -8.59 6.62
CA VAL A 226 26.79 -7.46 7.39
C VAL A 226 27.54 -6.16 7.08
N ALA A 227 28.87 -6.21 6.94
CA ALA A 227 29.68 -5.04 6.62
C ALA A 227 29.35 -4.48 5.23
N THR A 228 29.28 -5.35 4.21
CA THR A 228 28.93 -4.95 2.83
C THR A 228 27.49 -4.43 2.74
N PHE A 229 26.56 -5.07 3.44
CA PHE A 229 25.17 -4.65 3.52
C PHE A 229 25.06 -3.25 4.12
N HIS A 230 25.73 -3.00 5.25
CA HIS A 230 25.68 -1.72 5.93
C HIS A 230 26.21 -0.56 5.05
N ASP A 231 27.32 -0.78 4.35
CA ASP A 231 27.89 0.20 3.41
C ASP A 231 26.92 0.52 2.26
N HIS A 232 26.44 -0.51 1.56
CA HIS A 232 25.55 -0.32 0.41
C HIS A 232 24.18 0.24 0.80
N PHE A 233 23.63 -0.20 1.92
CA PHE A 233 22.38 0.32 2.46
C PHE A 233 22.51 1.82 2.76
N ARG A 234 23.60 2.23 3.42
CA ARG A 234 23.85 3.65 3.73
C ARG A 234 24.08 4.48 2.48
N ARG A 235 24.79 3.95 1.48
CA ARG A 235 25.00 4.64 0.21
C ARG A 235 23.70 4.90 -0.54
N ILE A 236 22.73 3.99 -0.46
CA ILE A 236 21.43 4.11 -1.16
C ILE A 236 20.44 4.96 -0.36
N THR A 237 20.35 4.76 0.96
CA THR A 237 19.31 5.36 1.82
C THR A 237 19.78 6.58 2.62
N GLY A 238 21.08 6.87 2.60
CA GLY A 238 21.70 7.91 3.43
C GLY A 238 21.87 7.54 4.92
N THR A 239 21.33 6.42 5.39
CA THR A 239 21.29 6.05 6.82
C THR A 239 21.66 4.58 7.05
N SER A 240 21.96 4.17 8.29
CA SER A 240 22.17 2.76 8.59
C SER A 240 20.85 1.98 8.64
N PRO A 241 20.85 0.64 8.40
CA PRO A 241 19.64 -0.17 8.37
C PRO A 241 18.71 0.03 9.57
N MET A 242 19.24 -0.04 10.79
CA MET A 242 18.41 0.10 11.99
C MET A 242 17.93 1.53 12.23
N GLN A 243 18.66 2.55 11.78
CA GLN A 243 18.15 3.93 11.84
C GLN A 243 17.04 4.15 10.80
N TYR A 244 17.12 3.52 9.64
CA TYR A 244 16.07 3.53 8.64
C TYR A 244 14.78 2.86 9.14
N VAL A 245 14.88 1.69 9.78
CA VAL A 245 13.74 1.00 10.41
C VAL A 245 13.09 1.94 11.44
N LYS A 246 13.87 2.54 12.34
CA LYS A 246 13.37 3.52 13.33
C LYS A 246 12.67 4.70 12.66
N SER A 247 13.30 5.31 11.66
CA SER A 247 12.71 6.43 10.91
C SER A 247 11.36 6.03 10.30
N THR A 248 11.30 4.84 9.69
CA THR A 248 10.08 4.28 9.11
C THR A 248 8.99 4.14 10.17
N ARG A 249 9.28 3.50 11.31
CA ARG A 249 8.35 3.34 12.43
C ARG A 249 7.82 4.68 12.94
N LEU A 250 8.69 5.67 13.12
CA LEU A 250 8.31 7.01 13.60
C LEU A 250 7.39 7.74 12.60
N HIS A 251 7.68 7.65 11.30
CA HIS A 251 6.82 8.19 10.25
C HIS A 251 5.46 7.48 10.22
N GLN A 252 5.43 6.16 10.35
CA GLN A 252 4.17 5.40 10.39
C GLN A 252 3.34 5.72 11.64
N ALA A 253 3.96 5.80 12.81
CA ALA A 253 3.27 6.20 14.04
C ALA A 253 2.65 7.59 13.91
N ARG A 254 3.36 8.54 13.26
CA ARG A 254 2.82 9.87 12.97
C ARG A 254 1.55 9.81 12.12
N LEU A 255 1.52 8.95 11.10
CA LEU A 255 0.33 8.75 10.26
C LEU A 255 -0.82 8.06 11.01
N LEU A 256 -0.52 7.05 11.83
CA LEU A 256 -1.51 6.35 12.66
C LEU A 256 -2.21 7.29 13.64
N MET A 257 -1.45 8.09 14.41
CA MET A 257 -2.04 9.09 15.32
C MET A 257 -2.84 10.16 14.58
N LEU A 258 -2.42 10.51 13.37
CA LEU A 258 -3.07 11.55 12.57
C LEU A 258 -4.39 11.08 11.96
N ARG A 259 -4.43 9.84 11.44
CA ARG A 259 -5.57 9.30 10.67
C ARG A 259 -6.54 8.45 11.47
N GLN A 260 -6.06 7.77 12.52
CA GLN A 260 -6.84 6.81 13.30
C GLN A 260 -7.08 7.29 14.74
N ASP A 261 -6.79 8.57 15.02
CA ASP A 261 -6.90 9.17 16.36
C ASP A 261 -6.18 8.38 17.48
N MET A 262 -5.16 7.58 17.12
CA MET A 262 -4.42 6.79 18.09
C MET A 262 -3.62 7.66 19.06
N THR A 263 -3.52 7.20 20.31
CA THR A 263 -2.60 7.81 21.29
C THR A 263 -1.15 7.53 20.90
N ALA A 264 -0.22 8.36 21.40
CA ALA A 264 1.21 8.16 21.17
C ALA A 264 1.71 6.80 21.70
N GLU A 265 1.15 6.33 22.81
CA GLU A 265 1.45 5.03 23.39
C GLU A 265 0.97 3.88 22.49
N ALA A 266 -0.30 3.89 22.09
CA ALA A 266 -0.87 2.87 21.20
C ALA A 266 -0.14 2.83 19.85
N ALA A 267 0.15 4.01 19.26
CA ALA A 267 0.89 4.11 18.01
C ALA A 267 2.33 3.59 18.16
N SER A 268 2.98 3.81 19.31
CA SER A 268 4.33 3.29 19.56
C SER A 268 4.38 1.76 19.57
N LEU A 269 3.41 1.12 20.20
CA LEU A 269 3.29 -0.35 20.24
C LEU A 269 2.97 -0.90 18.85
N ALA A 270 2.03 -0.29 18.13
CA ALA A 270 1.62 -0.72 16.79
C ALA A 270 2.76 -0.70 15.77
N VAL A 271 3.74 0.20 15.92
CA VAL A 271 4.91 0.26 15.04
C VAL A 271 6.12 -0.49 15.59
N GLY A 272 5.98 -1.25 16.69
CA GLY A 272 7.02 -2.15 17.19
C GLY A 272 8.04 -1.54 18.16
N TYR A 273 7.70 -0.45 18.86
CA TYR A 273 8.48 0.01 20.02
C TYR A 273 8.05 -0.74 21.28
N ALA A 274 9.03 -1.26 22.04
CA ALA A 274 8.78 -1.86 23.36
C ALA A 274 8.60 -0.82 24.48
N SER A 275 9.10 0.41 24.29
CA SER A 275 9.08 1.46 25.30
C SER A 275 8.49 2.76 24.75
N PRO A 276 7.30 3.19 25.23
CA PRO A 276 6.71 4.48 24.88
C PRO A 276 7.62 5.67 25.22
N SER A 277 8.40 5.57 26.31
CA SER A 277 9.38 6.59 26.70
C SER A 277 10.53 6.71 25.69
N GLN A 278 11.03 5.60 25.17
CA GLN A 278 12.02 5.62 24.09
C GLN A 278 11.43 6.22 22.81
N PHE A 279 10.23 5.78 22.42
CA PHE A 279 9.50 6.29 21.27
C PHE A 279 9.35 7.82 21.34
N ASN A 280 8.85 8.36 22.45
CA ASN A 280 8.65 9.80 22.62
C ASN A 280 9.95 10.61 22.44
N ARG A 281 11.08 10.12 22.98
CA ARG A 281 12.39 10.77 22.82
C ARG A 281 12.86 10.73 21.38
N GLU A 282 12.79 9.58 20.72
CA GLU A 282 13.22 9.44 19.32
C GLU A 282 12.30 10.21 18.36
N PHE A 283 10.99 10.24 18.62
CA PHE A 283 10.00 11.01 17.87
C PHE A 283 10.29 12.52 17.96
N LYS A 284 10.46 13.06 19.17
CA LYS A 284 10.80 14.46 19.37
C LYS A 284 12.14 14.83 18.73
N ARG A 285 13.12 13.92 18.76
CA ARG A 285 14.42 14.12 18.10
C ARG A 285 14.27 14.19 16.58
N LEU A 286 13.43 13.34 15.97
CA LEU A 286 13.23 13.32 14.53
C LEU A 286 12.40 14.53 14.07
N PHE A 287 11.20 14.72 14.63
CA PHE A 287 10.23 15.71 14.16
C PHE A 287 10.35 17.09 14.83
N GLY A 288 11.20 17.25 15.84
CA GLY A 288 11.37 18.47 16.62
C GLY A 288 10.28 18.70 17.69
N LEU A 289 9.11 18.09 17.53
CA LEU A 289 7.97 18.21 18.43
C LEU A 289 7.59 16.87 19.07
N PRO A 290 7.02 16.88 20.30
CA PRO A 290 6.38 15.70 20.88
C PRO A 290 5.20 15.19 20.01
N PRO A 291 4.85 13.89 20.06
CA PRO A 291 3.80 13.29 19.23
C PRO A 291 2.48 14.06 19.14
N ALA A 292 1.86 14.37 20.28
CA ALA A 292 0.58 15.07 20.31
C ALA A 292 0.66 16.48 19.71
N ALA A 293 1.76 17.20 19.95
CA ALA A 293 1.97 18.54 19.40
C ALA A 293 2.19 18.51 17.89
N GLU A 294 2.92 17.51 17.38
CA GLU A 294 3.11 17.30 15.94
C GLU A 294 1.79 16.97 15.25
N VAL A 295 0.98 16.05 15.80
CA VAL A 295 -0.32 15.68 15.24
C VAL A 295 -1.28 16.87 15.23
N ALA A 296 -1.35 17.62 16.33
CA ALA A 296 -2.16 18.84 16.40
C ALA A 296 -1.69 19.91 15.40
N ARG A 297 -0.37 20.06 15.20
CA ARG A 297 0.19 20.94 14.17
C ARG A 297 -0.24 20.48 12.78
N MET A 298 -0.15 19.18 12.48
CA MET A 298 -0.52 18.62 11.18
C MET A 298 -2.01 18.79 10.89
N ARG A 299 -2.91 18.50 11.84
CA ARG A 299 -4.36 18.69 11.68
C ARG A 299 -4.76 20.14 11.40
N ARG A 300 -4.06 21.11 12.01
CA ARG A 300 -4.30 22.54 11.77
C ARG A 300 -3.71 23.06 10.46
N SER A 301 -2.73 22.35 9.89
CA SER A 301 -1.88 22.87 8.82
C SER A 301 -2.11 22.20 7.47
N PHE A 302 -2.80 21.06 7.46
CA PHE A 302 -3.00 20.26 6.26
C PHE A 302 -4.43 19.75 6.23
N ALA A 303 -5.15 20.03 5.15
CA ALA A 303 -6.25 19.19 4.75
C ALA A 303 -5.65 17.80 4.51
N LEU A 304 -6.00 16.84 5.37
CA LEU A 304 -5.72 15.44 5.15
C LEU A 304 -6.96 14.89 4.49
N PRO A 305 -6.87 14.49 3.22
CA PRO A 305 -7.93 13.70 2.65
C PRO A 305 -8.18 12.48 3.54
N PRO A 306 -9.42 11.96 3.62
CA PRO A 306 -9.61 10.62 4.15
C PRO A 306 -8.60 9.70 3.46
N ALA A 307 -8.05 8.74 4.21
CA ALA A 307 -7.27 7.69 3.58
C ALA A 307 -8.07 7.21 2.36
N PRO A 308 -7.51 7.18 1.12
CA PRO A 308 -8.10 6.28 0.14
C PRO A 308 -8.29 4.94 0.85
N ALA A 309 -9.34 4.18 0.52
CA ALA A 309 -9.58 2.87 1.15
C ALA A 309 -8.29 2.00 1.14
N ASP A 310 -7.41 2.31 0.19
CA ASP A 310 -6.10 1.83 -0.20
C ASP A 310 -4.89 2.61 0.40
N ALA A 311 -5.07 3.40 1.47
CA ALA A 311 -4.00 4.06 2.25
C ALA A 311 -3.75 3.48 3.66
N GLN A 312 -4.32 2.31 3.94
CA GLN A 312 -3.51 1.26 4.58
C GLN A 312 -2.41 0.91 3.58
N PHE A 313 -1.18 0.59 4.01
CA PHE A 313 -0.14 0.06 3.13
C PHE A 313 -0.77 -0.76 2.01
N LYS A 314 -0.64 -0.32 0.75
CA LYS A 314 -1.15 -1.08 -0.41
C LYS A 314 -0.70 -2.51 -0.20
N SER A 315 -1.65 -3.35 0.18
CA SER A 315 -1.49 -4.79 0.08
C SER A 315 -1.08 -5.06 -1.35
N MET A 316 -0.30 -6.10 -1.56
CA MET A 316 0.17 -6.59 -2.85
C MET A 316 -0.92 -6.53 -3.95
N LYS A 317 -2.21 -6.59 -3.55
CA LYS A 317 -3.43 -6.34 -4.33
C LYS A 317 -3.33 -5.26 -5.41
N ASP A 318 -2.87 -4.05 -5.08
CA ASP A 318 -3.03 -2.89 -5.97
C ASP A 318 -1.79 -2.57 -6.82
N SER A 319 -0.89 -3.56 -6.96
CA SER A 319 0.34 -3.51 -7.76
C SER A 319 0.40 -4.60 -8.84
N LEU A 320 -0.68 -5.37 -8.98
CA LEU A 320 -0.75 -6.54 -9.84
C LEU A 320 -1.38 -6.18 -11.17
N SER A 321 -0.80 -6.68 -12.26
CA SER A 321 -1.35 -6.46 -13.60
C SER A 321 -2.77 -7.00 -13.73
N PRO A 322 -3.57 -6.53 -14.69
CA PRO A 322 -4.86 -7.15 -15.01
C PRO A 322 -4.71 -8.66 -15.25
N LYS A 323 -3.59 -9.09 -15.84
CA LYS A 323 -3.28 -10.49 -16.05
C LYS A 323 -2.94 -11.22 -14.75
N ALA A 324 -2.21 -10.59 -13.83
CA ALA A 324 -1.95 -11.14 -12.52
C ALA A 324 -3.24 -11.27 -11.69
N HIS A 325 -4.16 -10.31 -11.80
CA HIS A 325 -5.49 -10.40 -11.21
C HIS A 325 -6.28 -11.58 -11.78
N GLU A 326 -6.23 -11.79 -13.10
CA GLU A 326 -6.87 -12.94 -13.74
C GLU A 326 -6.25 -14.27 -13.28
N ILE A 327 -4.92 -14.34 -13.17
CA ILE A 327 -4.21 -15.50 -12.61
C ILE A 327 -4.65 -15.78 -11.18
N LEU A 328 -4.71 -14.75 -10.33
CA LEU A 328 -5.14 -14.88 -8.94
C LEU A 328 -6.58 -15.34 -8.85
N ALA A 329 -7.49 -14.82 -9.68
CA ALA A 329 -8.89 -15.23 -9.69
C ALA A 329 -9.03 -16.72 -10.07
N GLN A 330 -8.27 -17.19 -11.06
CA GLN A 330 -8.28 -18.61 -11.44
C GLN A 330 -7.62 -19.50 -10.37
N ALA A 331 -6.50 -19.06 -9.79
CA ALA A 331 -5.85 -19.75 -8.70
C ALA A 331 -6.76 -19.85 -7.46
N ARG A 332 -7.48 -18.78 -7.13
CA ARG A 332 -8.51 -18.74 -6.08
C ARG A 332 -9.58 -19.80 -6.29
N SER A 333 -10.18 -19.85 -7.47
CA SER A 333 -11.18 -20.86 -7.82
C SER A 333 -10.65 -22.30 -7.71
N LEU A 334 -9.40 -22.53 -8.12
CA LEU A 334 -8.73 -23.83 -8.02
C LEU A 334 -8.47 -24.23 -6.56
N LEU A 335 -8.02 -23.29 -5.73
CA LEU A 335 -7.79 -23.48 -4.29
C LEU A 335 -9.11 -23.81 -3.56
N GLU A 336 -10.19 -23.12 -3.90
CA GLU A 336 -11.53 -23.40 -3.35
C GLU A 336 -11.97 -24.84 -3.68
N ALA A 337 -11.66 -25.32 -4.90
CA ALA A 337 -12.05 -26.64 -5.36
C ALA A 337 -11.24 -27.77 -4.69
N GLY A 338 -9.91 -27.62 -4.57
CA GLY A 338 -9.03 -28.74 -4.23
C GLY A 338 -7.83 -28.43 -3.33
N GLY A 339 -7.76 -27.25 -2.72
CA GLY A 339 -6.65 -26.88 -1.84
C GLY A 339 -5.33 -26.64 -2.58
N TYR A 340 -4.25 -26.53 -1.82
CA TYR A 340 -2.91 -26.26 -2.32
C TYR A 340 -2.46 -27.33 -3.31
N ASN A 341 -2.63 -28.62 -3.01
CA ASN A 341 -2.15 -29.69 -3.87
C ASN A 341 -3.11 -30.02 -5.02
N GLY A 342 -4.33 -29.49 -5.00
CA GLY A 342 -5.36 -29.76 -6.01
C GLY A 342 -5.15 -29.07 -7.37
N PHE A 343 -4.10 -28.26 -7.55
CA PHE A 343 -3.82 -27.62 -8.84
C PHE A 343 -2.33 -27.43 -9.14
N SER A 344 -2.04 -27.17 -10.40
CA SER A 344 -0.71 -26.87 -10.92
C SER A 344 -0.71 -25.59 -11.76
N TYR A 345 0.48 -25.09 -12.10
CA TYR A 345 0.59 -23.98 -13.07
C TYR A 345 0.04 -24.36 -14.45
N ALA A 346 -0.05 -25.66 -14.79
CA ALA A 346 -0.69 -26.08 -16.03
C ALA A 346 -2.19 -25.77 -16.04
N ASP A 347 -2.86 -25.96 -14.90
CA ASP A 347 -4.30 -25.73 -14.76
C ASP A 347 -4.62 -24.23 -14.82
N VAL A 348 -3.80 -23.41 -14.14
CA VAL A 348 -3.91 -21.94 -14.22
C VAL A 348 -3.62 -21.45 -15.64
N SER A 349 -2.56 -21.98 -16.27
CA SER A 349 -2.16 -21.65 -17.65
C SER A 349 -3.29 -21.95 -18.65
N ALA A 350 -3.94 -23.11 -18.51
CA ALA A 350 -5.08 -23.50 -19.35
C ALA A 350 -6.30 -22.59 -19.15
N ARG A 351 -6.61 -22.20 -17.91
CA ARG A 351 -7.77 -21.34 -17.60
C ARG A 351 -7.57 -19.88 -18.02
N VAL A 352 -6.35 -19.36 -17.95
CA VAL A 352 -6.02 -17.96 -18.29
C VAL A 352 -5.55 -17.81 -19.75
N ASN A 353 -5.38 -18.93 -20.46
CA ASN A 353 -4.84 -18.99 -21.82
C ASN A 353 -3.48 -18.27 -21.98
N ILE A 354 -2.55 -18.58 -21.07
CA ILE A 354 -1.17 -18.06 -21.09
C ILE A 354 -0.17 -19.19 -20.90
N SER A 355 1.11 -18.96 -21.19
CA SER A 355 2.16 -19.94 -20.92
C SER A 355 2.48 -20.03 -19.41
N LYS A 356 2.98 -21.19 -18.96
CA LYS A 356 3.51 -21.35 -17.58
C LYS A 356 4.62 -20.33 -17.27
N ALA A 357 5.44 -19.98 -18.26
CA ALA A 357 6.51 -18.98 -18.11
C ALA A 357 5.95 -17.58 -17.79
N SER A 358 4.79 -17.21 -18.37
CA SER A 358 4.11 -15.95 -18.04
C SER A 358 3.61 -15.94 -16.60
N ILE A 359 3.16 -17.08 -16.06
CA ILE A 359 2.79 -17.17 -14.63
C ILE A 359 4.01 -16.93 -13.75
N HIS A 360 5.17 -17.53 -14.06
CA HIS A 360 6.42 -17.32 -13.31
C HIS A 360 6.94 -15.87 -13.34
N HIS A 361 6.58 -15.12 -14.38
CA HIS A 361 6.89 -13.69 -14.45
C HIS A 361 6.12 -12.88 -13.39
N HIS A 362 4.87 -13.27 -13.11
CA HIS A 362 4.03 -12.61 -12.10
C HIS A 362 4.27 -13.17 -10.69
N PHE A 363 4.43 -14.49 -10.58
CA PHE A 363 4.54 -15.22 -9.32
C PHE A 363 5.71 -16.20 -9.40
N PRO A 364 6.87 -15.88 -8.80
CA PRO A 364 8.09 -16.67 -8.92
C PRO A 364 7.92 -18.15 -8.54
N SER A 365 7.05 -18.43 -7.57
CA SER A 365 6.72 -19.78 -7.09
C SER A 365 5.23 -19.94 -6.84
N LYS A 366 4.76 -21.20 -6.81
CA LYS A 366 3.38 -21.53 -6.45
C LYS A 366 3.07 -21.08 -5.01
N ALA A 367 4.05 -21.15 -4.11
CA ALA A 367 3.93 -20.67 -2.75
C ALA A 367 3.63 -19.16 -2.72
N ASP A 368 4.34 -18.37 -3.54
CA ASP A 368 4.11 -16.93 -3.68
C ASP A 368 2.74 -16.62 -4.28
N LEU A 369 2.32 -17.35 -5.32
CA LEU A 369 0.97 -17.22 -5.89
C LEU A 369 -0.10 -17.48 -4.83
N VAL A 370 -0.02 -18.59 -4.11
CA VAL A 370 -1.04 -18.96 -3.12
C VAL A 370 -1.00 -18.03 -1.92
N ARG A 371 0.18 -17.66 -1.41
CA ARG A 371 0.33 -16.65 -0.35
C ARG A 371 -0.37 -15.36 -0.75
N THR A 372 -0.14 -14.89 -1.98
CA THR A 372 -0.82 -13.70 -2.51
C THR A 372 -2.33 -13.87 -2.51
N VAL A 373 -2.86 -14.98 -3.03
CA VAL A 373 -4.32 -15.24 -3.01
C VAL A 373 -4.88 -15.18 -1.58
N VAL A 374 -4.20 -15.80 -0.61
CA VAL A 374 -4.65 -15.83 0.79
C VAL A 374 -4.58 -14.45 1.43
N GLU A 375 -3.53 -13.67 1.18
CA GLU A 375 -3.40 -12.29 1.65
C GLU A 375 -4.57 -11.41 1.15
N LEU A 376 -4.91 -11.53 -0.14
CA LEU A 376 -6.02 -10.79 -0.73
C LEU A 376 -7.36 -11.22 -0.15
N TYR A 377 -7.56 -12.53 -0.03
CA TYR A 377 -8.74 -13.13 0.55
C TYR A 377 -8.94 -12.68 2.00
N ARG A 378 -7.88 -12.64 2.81
CA ARG A 378 -7.90 -12.13 4.18
C ARG A 378 -8.22 -10.65 4.26
N ALA A 379 -7.66 -9.84 3.36
CA ALA A 379 -7.96 -8.42 3.30
C ALA A 379 -9.45 -8.19 3.01
N GLU A 380 -10.01 -8.89 2.04
CA GLU A 380 -11.46 -8.85 1.71
C GLU A 380 -12.32 -9.30 2.88
N ALA A 381 -11.93 -10.38 3.56
CA ALA A 381 -12.66 -10.88 4.72
C ALA A 381 -12.65 -9.83 5.86
N ARG A 382 -11.49 -9.24 6.18
CA ARG A 382 -11.39 -8.21 7.23
C ARG A 382 -12.24 -6.98 6.90
N GLU A 383 -12.24 -6.54 5.65
CA GLU A 383 -13.05 -5.41 5.20
C GLU A 383 -14.56 -5.73 5.29
N GLY A 384 -14.98 -6.91 4.84
CA GLY A 384 -16.37 -7.36 4.94
C GLY A 384 -16.86 -7.46 6.39
N LEU A 385 -16.07 -8.06 7.28
CA LEU A 385 -16.40 -8.18 8.71
C LEU A 385 -16.47 -6.80 9.39
N ALA A 386 -15.54 -5.89 9.07
CA ALA A 386 -15.57 -4.51 9.56
C ALA A 386 -16.75 -3.70 9.00
N LEU A 387 -17.28 -4.06 7.82
CA LEU A 387 -18.47 -3.44 7.27
C LEU A 387 -19.74 -3.89 8.02
N LEU A 388 -19.85 -5.18 8.36
CA LEU A 388 -20.97 -5.71 9.16
C LEU A 388 -21.06 -5.00 10.51
N ASP A 389 -19.93 -4.88 11.21
CA ASP A 389 -19.86 -4.18 12.51
C ASP A 389 -20.29 -2.71 12.41
N ARG A 390 -19.89 -2.01 11.33
CA ARG A 390 -20.23 -0.60 11.13
C ARG A 390 -21.67 -0.36 10.67
N GLN A 391 -22.24 -1.23 9.83
CA GLN A 391 -23.54 -1.01 9.22
C GLN A 391 -24.70 -1.55 10.05
N LEU A 392 -24.53 -2.73 10.66
CA LEU A 392 -25.59 -3.36 11.44
C LEU A 392 -25.50 -2.90 12.89
N GLY A 393 -24.29 -2.96 13.46
CA GLY A 393 -24.03 -2.61 14.85
C GLY A 393 -24.87 -3.43 15.84
N ASP A 394 -25.43 -4.56 15.42
CA ASP A 394 -26.25 -5.51 16.17
C ASP A 394 -25.62 -6.90 16.12
N PRO A 395 -25.10 -7.43 17.23
CA PRO A 395 -24.35 -8.68 17.26
C PRO A 395 -25.07 -9.90 16.69
N LEU A 396 -26.37 -10.06 16.96
CA LEU A 396 -27.12 -11.19 16.45
C LEU A 396 -27.34 -11.05 14.94
N GLN A 397 -27.61 -9.84 14.45
CA GLN A 397 -27.70 -9.57 13.00
C GLN A 397 -26.34 -9.74 12.30
N GLU A 398 -25.23 -9.35 12.93
CA GLU A 398 -23.88 -9.57 12.41
C GLU A 398 -23.58 -11.07 12.20
N LEU A 399 -23.89 -11.91 13.19
CA LEU A 399 -23.73 -13.37 13.06
C LEU A 399 -24.61 -13.96 11.95
N ASN A 400 -25.87 -13.51 11.86
CA ASN A 400 -26.78 -13.95 10.80
C ASN A 400 -26.29 -13.49 9.41
N ALA A 401 -25.86 -12.24 9.27
CA ALA A 401 -25.35 -11.69 8.01
C ALA A 401 -24.08 -12.41 7.55
N TYR A 402 -23.18 -12.77 8.47
CA TYR A 402 -22.01 -13.59 8.17
C TYR A 402 -22.39 -14.97 7.63
N VAL A 403 -23.38 -15.63 8.24
CA VAL A 403 -23.89 -16.93 7.75
C VAL A 403 -24.63 -16.77 6.42
N ASP A 404 -25.47 -15.76 6.27
CA ASP A 404 -26.25 -15.55 5.05
C ASP A 404 -25.36 -15.20 3.85
N TYR A 405 -24.25 -14.48 4.07
CA TYR A 405 -23.21 -14.27 3.04
C TYR A 405 -22.71 -15.61 2.49
N TRP A 406 -22.26 -16.51 3.36
CA TRP A 406 -21.77 -17.82 2.95
C TRP A 406 -22.86 -18.70 2.35
N SER A 407 -24.07 -18.66 2.90
CA SER A 407 -25.21 -19.37 2.33
C SER A 407 -25.49 -18.95 0.89
N THR A 408 -25.41 -17.64 0.63
CA THR A 408 -25.60 -17.07 -0.71
C THR A 408 -24.48 -17.50 -1.66
N CYS A 409 -23.22 -17.44 -1.21
CA CYS A 409 -22.08 -17.87 -2.02
C CYS A 409 -22.13 -19.36 -2.40
N ILE A 410 -22.50 -20.21 -1.45
CA ILE A 410 -22.57 -21.67 -1.64
C ILE A 410 -23.74 -22.03 -2.56
N ALA A 411 -24.92 -21.46 -2.32
CA ALA A 411 -26.11 -21.71 -3.16
C ALA A 411 -25.95 -21.15 -4.58
N GLY A 412 -25.30 -19.99 -4.72
CA GLY A 412 -25.03 -19.36 -6.01
C GLY A 412 -23.86 -19.97 -6.78
N GLY A 413 -23.10 -20.89 -6.17
CA GLY A 413 -21.92 -21.51 -6.78
C GLY A 413 -20.76 -20.53 -7.03
N THR A 414 -20.82 -19.30 -6.49
CA THR A 414 -19.80 -18.26 -6.69
C THR A 414 -18.59 -18.45 -5.80
N ALA A 415 -18.76 -19.08 -4.63
CA ALA A 415 -17.70 -19.61 -3.80
C ALA A 415 -18.28 -20.73 -2.94
N SER A 416 -17.80 -21.96 -3.12
CA SER A 416 -18.38 -23.14 -2.45
C SER A 416 -17.78 -23.45 -1.08
N PHE A 417 -16.67 -22.78 -0.71
CA PHE A 417 -15.91 -23.09 0.51
C PHE A 417 -14.90 -22.00 0.86
N CYS A 418 -14.60 -21.82 2.15
CA CYS A 418 -13.54 -20.93 2.61
C CYS A 418 -12.15 -21.46 2.26
N ILE A 419 -11.36 -20.71 1.48
CA ILE A 419 -10.01 -21.10 1.06
C ILE A 419 -9.11 -21.41 2.25
N CYS A 420 -9.14 -20.56 3.28
CA CYS A 420 -8.33 -20.77 4.48
C CYS A 420 -8.75 -22.04 5.24
N ALA A 421 -10.05 -22.37 5.28
CA ALA A 421 -10.50 -23.62 5.87
C ALA A 421 -10.06 -24.85 5.05
N MET A 422 -10.04 -24.74 3.71
CA MET A 422 -9.53 -25.78 2.82
C MET A 422 -8.02 -26.01 3.05
N LEU A 423 -7.25 -24.93 3.07
CA LEU A 423 -5.80 -24.98 3.29
C LEU A 423 -5.45 -25.39 4.72
N ALA A 424 -6.30 -25.11 5.70
CA ALA A 424 -6.10 -25.54 7.09
C ALA A 424 -6.01 -27.07 7.21
N ALA A 425 -6.73 -27.83 6.36
CA ALA A 425 -6.64 -29.28 6.32
C ALA A 425 -5.29 -29.80 5.79
N GLU A 426 -4.56 -28.96 5.05
CA GLU A 426 -3.26 -29.28 4.44
C GLU A 426 -2.08 -28.62 5.16
N MET A 427 -2.29 -28.01 6.33
CA MET A 427 -1.27 -27.24 7.07
C MET A 427 0.11 -27.91 7.19
N PRO A 428 0.23 -29.23 7.44
CA PRO A 428 1.55 -29.88 7.52
C PRO A 428 2.31 -29.91 6.19
N MET A 429 1.62 -29.74 5.06
CA MET A 429 2.14 -29.96 3.71
C MET A 429 2.26 -28.68 2.88
N ILE A 430 1.70 -27.57 3.34
CA ILE A 430 1.82 -26.28 2.66
C ILE A 430 3.07 -25.51 3.11
N PRO A 431 3.65 -24.64 2.27
CA PRO A 431 4.78 -23.79 2.64
C PRO A 431 4.47 -22.92 3.86
N LEU A 432 5.49 -22.69 4.71
CA LEU A 432 5.34 -21.95 5.98
C LEU A 432 4.73 -20.55 5.77
N GLU A 433 5.17 -19.85 4.72
CA GLU A 433 4.67 -18.52 4.34
C GLU A 433 3.18 -18.50 3.97
N VAL A 434 2.63 -19.61 3.45
CA VAL A 434 1.19 -19.76 3.21
C VAL A 434 0.48 -20.14 4.51
N ALA A 435 1.10 -21.02 5.32
CA ALA A 435 0.56 -21.43 6.61
C ALA A 435 0.45 -20.26 7.61
N ASP A 436 1.37 -19.30 7.58
CA ASP A 436 1.32 -18.05 8.36
C ASP A 436 0.07 -17.25 8.01
N GLU A 437 -0.23 -17.08 6.72
CA GLU A 437 -1.42 -16.39 6.26
C GLU A 437 -2.70 -17.14 6.65
N VAL A 438 -2.75 -18.46 6.48
CA VAL A 438 -3.90 -19.28 6.90
C VAL A 438 -4.15 -19.15 8.40
N ARG A 439 -3.10 -19.20 9.24
CA ARG A 439 -3.22 -18.97 10.69
C ARG A 439 -3.76 -17.57 10.99
N GLY A 440 -3.21 -16.56 10.33
CA GLY A 440 -3.67 -15.19 10.47
C GLY A 440 -5.16 -15.02 10.16
N HIS A 441 -5.70 -15.74 9.16
CA HIS A 441 -7.14 -15.72 8.89
C HIS A 441 -7.98 -16.28 10.05
N PHE A 442 -7.57 -17.41 10.61
CA PHE A 442 -8.27 -18.02 11.75
C PHE A 442 -8.22 -17.11 12.98
N GLU A 443 -7.10 -16.43 13.21
CA GLU A 443 -6.95 -15.42 14.25
C GLU A 443 -7.88 -14.21 14.00
N ASP A 444 -7.85 -13.62 12.80
CA ASP A 444 -8.69 -12.48 12.42
C ASP A 444 -10.19 -12.79 12.65
N LEU A 445 -10.66 -13.93 12.14
CA LEU A 445 -12.06 -14.34 12.25
C LEU A 445 -12.45 -14.65 13.70
N THR A 446 -11.57 -15.34 14.44
CA THR A 446 -11.81 -15.64 15.87
C THR A 446 -11.88 -14.34 16.69
N SER A 447 -11.01 -13.37 16.42
CA SER A 447 -11.02 -12.08 17.10
C SER A 447 -12.31 -11.31 16.84
N TRP A 448 -12.76 -11.23 15.58
CA TRP A 448 -14.03 -10.57 15.25
C TRP A 448 -15.22 -11.26 15.94
N LEU A 449 -15.32 -12.60 15.83
CA LEU A 449 -16.37 -13.38 16.50
C LEU A 449 -16.36 -13.19 18.01
N THR A 450 -15.19 -13.17 18.64
CA THR A 450 -15.05 -12.97 20.09
C THR A 450 -15.66 -11.63 20.50
N VAL A 451 -15.31 -10.55 19.80
CA VAL A 451 -15.83 -9.20 20.06
C VAL A 451 -17.34 -9.13 19.82
N THR A 452 -17.85 -9.72 18.74
CA THR A 452 -19.28 -9.76 18.44
C THR A 452 -20.05 -10.54 19.52
N LEU A 453 -19.56 -11.70 19.95
CA LEU A 453 -20.17 -12.48 21.03
C LEU A 453 -20.19 -11.72 22.36
N GLU A 454 -19.10 -11.04 22.73
CA GLU A 454 -19.02 -10.20 23.93
C GLU A 454 -20.07 -9.07 23.90
N LYS A 455 -20.18 -8.36 22.77
CA LYS A 455 -21.20 -7.33 22.56
C LYS A 455 -22.62 -7.91 22.70
N GLY A 456 -22.86 -9.09 22.14
CA GLY A 456 -24.16 -9.76 22.19
C GLY A 456 -24.56 -10.17 23.60
N VAL A 457 -23.63 -10.67 24.40
CA VAL A 457 -23.85 -10.96 25.83
C VAL A 457 -24.12 -9.67 26.61
N ALA A 458 -23.33 -8.61 26.37
CA ALA A 458 -23.51 -7.32 27.04
C ALA A 458 -24.89 -6.69 26.77
N ARG A 459 -25.48 -7.00 25.60
CA ARG A 459 -26.82 -6.55 25.20
C ARG A 459 -27.94 -7.52 25.58
N GLY A 460 -27.63 -8.63 26.24
CA GLY A 460 -28.61 -9.66 26.61
C GLY A 460 -29.19 -10.45 25.42
N GLN A 461 -28.57 -10.36 24.24
CA GLN A 461 -29.02 -11.04 23.01
C GLN A 461 -28.49 -12.47 22.92
N LEU A 462 -27.31 -12.70 23.49
CA LEU A 462 -26.61 -13.98 23.44
C LEU A 462 -26.33 -14.52 24.83
N ARG A 463 -26.31 -15.85 24.96
CA ARG A 463 -25.92 -16.59 26.15
C ARG A 463 -24.87 -17.62 25.78
N LEU A 464 -23.69 -17.50 26.40
CA LEU A 464 -22.55 -18.36 26.16
C LEU A 464 -22.43 -19.44 27.25
N GLN A 465 -21.97 -20.63 26.89
CA GLN A 465 -21.66 -21.71 27.85
C GLN A 465 -20.19 -21.67 28.28
N GLY A 466 -19.30 -21.22 27.39
CA GLY A 466 -17.87 -21.06 27.64
C GLY A 466 -17.40 -19.60 27.62
N THR A 467 -16.08 -19.41 27.52
CA THR A 467 -15.51 -18.09 27.29
C THR A 467 -15.90 -17.58 25.88
N PRO A 468 -15.99 -16.25 25.67
CA PRO A 468 -16.26 -15.72 24.34
C PRO A 468 -15.28 -16.20 23.26
N ALA A 469 -14.00 -16.36 23.62
CA ALA A 469 -12.98 -16.86 22.71
C ALA A 469 -13.18 -18.33 22.33
N ASP A 470 -13.58 -19.19 23.27
CA ASP A 470 -13.83 -20.61 23.00
C ASP A 470 -15.13 -20.80 22.21
N GLU A 471 -16.16 -20.01 22.50
CA GLU A 471 -17.41 -20.02 21.74
C GLU A 471 -17.22 -19.47 20.32
N ALA A 472 -16.36 -18.46 20.15
CA ALA A 472 -15.97 -17.97 18.82
C ALA A 472 -15.31 -19.07 18.00
N LYS A 473 -14.37 -19.82 18.59
CA LYS A 473 -13.74 -20.98 17.92
C LYS A 473 -14.75 -22.08 17.63
N ALA A 474 -15.66 -22.38 18.54
CA ALA A 474 -16.72 -23.38 18.34
C ALA A 474 -17.69 -22.96 17.22
N PHE A 475 -18.04 -21.67 17.15
CA PHE A 475 -18.86 -21.12 16.08
C PHE A 475 -18.15 -21.20 14.73
N MET A 476 -16.89 -20.76 14.64
CA MET A 476 -16.06 -20.87 13.44
C MET A 476 -15.93 -22.34 12.98
N ALA A 477 -15.65 -23.26 13.90
CA ALA A 477 -15.57 -24.69 13.59
C ALA A 477 -16.90 -25.23 13.05
N SER A 478 -18.03 -24.77 13.62
CA SER A 478 -19.37 -25.15 13.15
C SER A 478 -19.65 -24.64 11.74
N VAL A 479 -19.27 -23.39 11.42
CA VAL A 479 -19.42 -22.80 10.08
C VAL A 479 -18.55 -23.53 9.05
N HIS A 480 -17.27 -23.75 9.35
CA HIS A 480 -16.38 -24.50 8.44
C HIS A 480 -16.82 -25.97 8.28
N GLY A 481 -17.28 -26.61 9.36
CA GLY A 481 -17.88 -27.94 9.32
C GLY A 481 -19.16 -28.00 8.48
N ALA A 482 -20.00 -26.97 8.55
CA ALA A 482 -21.20 -26.84 7.73
C ALA A 482 -20.87 -26.70 6.23
N MET A 483 -19.79 -25.98 5.87
CA MET A 483 -19.32 -25.90 4.48
C MET A 483 -18.88 -27.28 3.98
N LEU A 484 -18.16 -28.04 4.82
CA LEU A 484 -17.73 -29.40 4.50
C LEU A 484 -18.89 -30.36 4.37
N ALA A 485 -19.88 -30.28 5.25
CA ALA A 485 -21.10 -31.06 5.16
C ALA A 485 -21.87 -30.75 3.87
N ALA A 486 -22.10 -29.46 3.56
CA ALA A 486 -22.79 -29.06 2.33
C ALA A 486 -22.08 -29.57 1.07
N ARG A 487 -20.75 -29.50 1.04
CA ARG A 487 -19.93 -30.08 -0.03
C ARG A 487 -20.02 -31.62 -0.08
N GLY A 488 -19.93 -32.29 1.07
CA GLY A 488 -19.93 -33.75 1.17
C GLY A 488 -21.27 -34.38 0.81
N PHE A 489 -22.38 -33.75 1.19
CA PHE A 489 -23.73 -34.18 0.82
C PHE A 489 -24.16 -33.69 -0.57
N GLY A 490 -23.44 -32.75 -1.16
CA GLY A 490 -23.83 -32.12 -2.42
C GLY A 490 -25.11 -31.29 -2.30
N ASP A 491 -25.38 -30.75 -1.11
CA ASP A 491 -26.59 -29.98 -0.80
C ASP A 491 -26.23 -28.63 -0.17
N ALA A 492 -26.47 -27.55 -0.91
CA ALA A 492 -26.20 -26.19 -0.44
C ALA A 492 -27.08 -25.81 0.77
N ALA A 493 -28.29 -26.36 0.90
CA ALA A 493 -29.19 -26.03 2.01
C ALA A 493 -28.66 -26.54 3.36
N THR A 494 -27.86 -27.61 3.34
CA THR A 494 -27.20 -28.17 4.53
C THR A 494 -26.33 -27.12 5.25
N PHE A 495 -25.65 -26.23 4.52
CA PHE A 495 -24.83 -25.19 5.14
C PHE A 495 -25.69 -24.27 6.03
N ALA A 496 -26.76 -23.71 5.46
CA ALA A 496 -27.63 -22.77 6.16
C ALA A 496 -28.29 -23.42 7.38
N ALA A 497 -28.72 -24.68 7.25
CA ALA A 497 -29.34 -25.43 8.35
C ALA A 497 -28.36 -25.59 9.53
N LEU A 498 -27.14 -26.05 9.28
CA LEU A 498 -26.15 -26.30 10.34
C LEU A 498 -25.59 -25.00 10.93
N ALA A 499 -25.31 -23.99 10.11
CA ALA A 499 -24.79 -22.70 10.58
C ALA A 499 -25.84 -21.92 11.39
N ARG A 500 -27.13 -22.04 11.08
CA ARG A 500 -28.19 -21.42 11.89
C ARG A 500 -28.40 -22.13 13.23
N LEU A 501 -28.16 -23.45 13.30
CA LEU A 501 -28.15 -24.16 14.59
C LEU A 501 -27.06 -23.64 15.52
N SER A 502 -25.87 -23.28 15.01
CA SER A 502 -24.81 -22.72 15.85
C SER A 502 -25.14 -21.33 16.37
N ILE A 503 -25.87 -20.50 15.60
CA ILE A 503 -26.44 -19.22 16.08
C ILE A 503 -27.50 -19.49 17.15
N ALA A 504 -28.48 -20.35 16.87
CA ALA A 504 -29.57 -20.65 17.81
C ALA A 504 -29.07 -21.18 19.16
N ARG A 505 -27.96 -21.93 19.16
CA ARG A 505 -27.31 -22.42 20.38
C ARG A 505 -26.83 -21.30 21.31
N VAL A 506 -26.40 -20.17 20.75
CA VAL A 506 -25.86 -19.03 21.51
C VAL A 506 -26.86 -17.89 21.66
N SER A 507 -27.98 -17.90 20.93
CA SER A 507 -29.05 -16.91 21.12
C SER A 507 -29.72 -17.07 22.48
N ALA A 508 -29.96 -15.96 23.17
CA ALA A 508 -30.87 -15.97 24.31
C ALA A 508 -32.28 -16.31 23.79
N ALA A 509 -32.94 -17.31 24.38
CA ALA A 509 -34.33 -17.58 24.08
C ALA A 509 -35.15 -16.31 24.36
N ALA A 510 -36.02 -15.92 23.41
CA ALA A 510 -36.93 -14.79 23.56
C ALA A 510 -37.88 -14.97 24.75
#